data_AF-I1IB65-F1
#
_entry.id   AF-I1IB65-F1
#
_cell.length_a   1.000
_cell.length_b   1.000
_cell.length_c   1.000
_cell.angle_alpha   90.00
_cell.angle_beta   90.00
_cell.angle_gamma   90.00
#
_symmetry.space_group_name_H-M   'P 1'
#
loop_
_entity.id
_entity.type
_entity.pdbx_description
1 polymer ?
#
loop_
_entity_poly.entity_id
_entity_poly.type
_entity_poly.pdbx_seq_one_letter_code
_entity_poly.pdbx_strand_id
1 'polypeptide(L)'
;MEATSGGDEWEIENDEGFVYKRPRVLYPVGGEDAGAAAASSTPASTAKSIRLQRRRRALLRLRDKYLAELSQWESLSSDLVPVPTPSAAPSVAPSATPLPVTASVATISADHTVLDDLIAEAEVQGEIFKKASEMCDEITEFCNEYEAAIVDAVTTLPAWGNPRELMKSLCSQDEQATVLPARGDPRELMNLLSSPAEQTAPGIN
;
A
#
# COMPACT_ATOMS: atom_id res chain seq x y z
N MET A 1 15.37 -52.05 -4.29
CA MET A 1 16.15 -51.39 -5.35
C MET A 1 15.67 -49.96 -5.39
N GLU A 2 16.44 -49.04 -4.82
CA GLU A 2 16.08 -47.64 -4.63
C GLU A 2 16.82 -46.83 -5.70
N ALA A 3 16.05 -46.17 -6.58
CA ALA A 3 16.59 -45.39 -7.68
C ALA A 3 17.11 -44.05 -7.16
N THR A 4 18.43 -43.84 -7.23
CA THR A 4 19.05 -42.53 -7.00
C THR A 4 18.61 -41.58 -8.11
N SER A 5 17.52 -40.85 -7.88
CA SER A 5 17.11 -39.73 -8.71
C SER A 5 18.21 -38.67 -8.62
N GLY A 6 19.07 -38.61 -9.65
CA GLY A 6 20.01 -37.50 -9.84
C GLY A 6 19.21 -36.22 -9.98
N GLY A 7 19.03 -35.51 -8.88
CA GLY A 7 18.34 -34.24 -8.86
C GLY A 7 19.18 -33.23 -9.62
N ASP A 8 18.69 -32.80 -10.80
CA ASP A 8 19.18 -31.62 -11.48
C ASP A 8 19.03 -30.43 -10.53
N GLU A 9 20.11 -30.10 -9.83
CA GLU A 9 20.17 -28.95 -8.94
C GLU A 9 20.22 -27.69 -9.83
N TRP A 10 19.16 -26.89 -9.84
CA TRP A 10 19.09 -25.65 -10.62
C TRP A 10 19.40 -24.45 -9.74
N GLU A 11 20.26 -23.55 -10.23
CA GLU A 11 20.56 -22.26 -9.62
C GLU A 11 19.74 -21.17 -10.32
N ILE A 12 19.14 -20.27 -9.53
CA ILE A 12 18.43 -19.10 -10.02
C ILE A 12 19.42 -17.94 -10.04
N GLU A 13 19.74 -17.43 -11.23
CA GLU A 13 20.67 -16.31 -11.42
C GLU A 13 19.88 -15.09 -11.90
N ASN A 14 20.11 -13.93 -11.26
CA ASN A 14 19.52 -12.65 -11.62
C ASN A 14 20.59 -11.77 -12.27
N ASP A 15 20.47 -11.55 -13.58
CA ASP A 15 21.36 -10.69 -14.35
C ASP A 15 20.62 -9.42 -14.76
N GLU A 16 20.93 -8.30 -14.09
CA GLU A 16 20.41 -6.95 -14.40
C GLU A 16 18.87 -6.90 -14.55
N GLY A 17 18.15 -7.64 -13.69
CA GLY A 17 16.67 -7.66 -13.64
C GLY A 17 16.02 -8.76 -14.48
N PHE A 18 16.79 -9.66 -15.10
CA PHE A 18 16.28 -10.85 -15.75
C PHE A 18 16.70 -12.12 -14.99
N VAL A 19 15.70 -12.90 -14.56
CA VAL A 19 15.91 -14.10 -13.75
C VAL A 19 15.79 -15.34 -14.64
N TYR A 20 16.77 -16.25 -14.58
CA TYR A 20 16.71 -17.53 -15.30
C TYR A 20 17.27 -18.69 -14.47
N LYS A 21 16.86 -19.91 -14.84
CA LYS A 21 17.36 -21.15 -14.25
C LYS A 21 18.61 -21.61 -15.01
N ARG A 22 19.69 -21.90 -14.30
CA ARG A 22 20.93 -22.48 -14.83
C ARG A 22 21.23 -23.80 -14.10
N PRO A 23 21.73 -24.85 -14.77
CA PRO A 23 22.15 -26.07 -14.06
C PRO A 23 23.32 -25.72 -13.13
N ARG A 24 23.26 -26.18 -11.88
CA ARG A 24 24.34 -25.99 -10.90
C ARG A 24 25.47 -26.95 -11.28
N VAL A 25 26.60 -26.41 -11.74
CA VAL A 25 27.78 -27.23 -12.02
C VAL A 25 28.40 -27.61 -10.68
N LEU A 26 28.02 -28.77 -10.15
CA LEU A 26 28.76 -29.41 -9.07
C LEU A 26 30.11 -29.82 -9.66
N TYR A 27 31.18 -29.09 -9.31
CA TYR A 27 32.53 -29.58 -9.55
C TYR A 27 32.72 -30.85 -8.71
N PRO A 28 32.97 -32.03 -9.32
CA PRO A 28 33.44 -33.15 -8.54
C PRO A 28 34.85 -32.80 -8.08
N VAL A 29 35.02 -32.67 -6.76
CA VAL A 29 36.35 -32.65 -6.15
C VAL A 29 36.97 -34.03 -6.41
N GLY A 30 37.97 -34.08 -7.29
CA GLY A 30 38.84 -35.24 -7.49
C GLY A 30 38.49 -36.07 -8.72
N GLY A 31 39.25 -35.88 -9.80
CA GLY A 31 39.13 -36.66 -11.02
C GLY A 31 39.85 -35.96 -12.17
N GLU A 32 41.17 -35.91 -12.06
CA GLU A 32 42.11 -35.78 -13.16
C GLU A 32 41.59 -36.47 -14.44
N ASP A 33 41.19 -35.69 -15.45
CA ASP A 33 41.62 -35.96 -16.83
C ASP A 33 41.51 -34.72 -17.71
N ALA A 34 42.67 -34.26 -18.16
CA ALA A 34 42.81 -33.28 -19.21
C ALA A 34 42.67 -34.01 -20.55
N GLY A 35 41.45 -34.07 -21.09
CA GLY A 35 41.28 -34.71 -22.40
C GLY A 35 39.86 -34.67 -22.94
N ALA A 36 39.72 -34.05 -24.11
CA ALA A 36 38.62 -34.24 -25.05
C ALA A 36 37.22 -33.69 -24.66
N ALA A 37 37.04 -32.38 -24.82
CA ALA A 37 35.74 -31.83 -25.26
C ALA A 37 35.90 -30.55 -26.11
N ALA A 38 36.91 -30.52 -26.97
CA ALA A 38 36.98 -29.57 -28.07
C ALA A 38 36.14 -30.07 -29.25
N ALA A 39 34.82 -30.27 -29.07
CA ALA A 39 33.90 -30.65 -30.15
C ALA A 39 32.41 -30.42 -29.78
N SER A 40 32.01 -29.18 -29.51
CA SER A 40 30.60 -28.75 -29.66
C SER A 40 30.48 -27.22 -29.60
N SER A 41 31.22 -26.54 -30.47
CA SER A 41 31.20 -25.09 -30.62
C SER A 41 29.96 -24.60 -31.39
N THR A 42 28.74 -24.76 -30.86
CA THR A 42 27.55 -24.16 -31.52
C THR A 42 26.35 -23.76 -30.62
N PRO A 43 26.05 -24.35 -29.45
CA PRO A 43 24.98 -23.82 -28.57
C PRO A 43 25.47 -22.75 -27.59
N ALA A 44 26.72 -22.81 -27.13
CA ALA A 44 27.26 -21.84 -26.18
C ALA A 44 27.51 -20.45 -26.80
N SER A 45 27.91 -20.40 -28.09
CA SER A 45 28.12 -19.15 -28.83
C SER A 45 26.80 -18.41 -29.09
N THR A 46 25.76 -19.14 -29.49
CA THR A 46 24.41 -18.59 -29.73
C THR A 46 23.72 -18.18 -28.43
N ALA A 47 23.88 -18.93 -27.33
CA ALA A 47 23.40 -18.51 -26.02
C ALA A 47 24.09 -17.21 -25.54
N LYS A 48 25.41 -17.09 -25.72
CA LYS A 48 26.17 -15.87 -25.38
C LYS A 48 25.74 -14.66 -26.22
N SER A 49 25.53 -14.83 -27.52
CA SER A 49 25.07 -13.72 -28.38
C SER A 49 23.65 -13.27 -28.05
N ILE A 50 22.74 -14.19 -27.73
CA ILE A 50 21.39 -13.89 -27.25
C ILE A 50 21.45 -13.09 -25.92
N ARG A 51 22.32 -13.49 -24.98
CA ARG A 51 22.51 -12.76 -23.71
C ARG A 51 23.04 -11.35 -23.92
N LEU A 52 24.07 -11.20 -24.75
CA LEU A 52 24.63 -9.89 -25.11
C LEU A 52 23.57 -8.99 -25.77
N GLN A 53 22.75 -9.55 -26.66
CA GLN A 53 21.67 -8.80 -27.30
C GLN A 53 20.61 -8.34 -26.31
N ARG A 54 20.24 -9.18 -25.33
CA ARG A 54 19.31 -8.82 -24.24
C ARG A 54 19.89 -7.71 -23.37
N ARG A 55 21.14 -7.86 -22.93
CA ARG A 55 21.86 -6.84 -22.14
C ARG A 55 21.92 -5.50 -22.87
N ARG A 56 22.30 -5.51 -24.15
CA ARG A 56 22.33 -4.30 -24.98
C ARG A 56 20.96 -3.63 -25.04
N ARG A 57 19.87 -4.39 -25.22
CA ARG A 57 18.51 -3.82 -25.23
C ARG A 57 18.11 -3.24 -23.87
N ALA A 58 18.46 -3.90 -22.77
CA ALA A 58 18.17 -3.42 -21.41
C ALA A 58 18.90 -2.10 -21.14
N LEU A 59 20.20 -2.03 -21.44
CA LEU A 59 21.01 -0.82 -21.28
C LEU A 59 20.51 0.34 -22.15
N LEU A 60 20.10 0.07 -23.39
CA LEU A 60 19.50 1.10 -24.25
C LEU A 60 18.18 1.62 -23.69
N ARG A 61 17.29 0.75 -23.20
CA ARG A 61 16.05 1.17 -22.55
C ARG A 61 16.31 2.01 -21.30
N LEU A 62 17.30 1.62 -20.50
CA LEU A 62 17.66 2.34 -19.30
C LEU A 62 18.21 3.74 -19.63
N ARG A 63 19.09 3.82 -20.63
CA ARG A 63 19.57 5.10 -21.17
C ARG A 63 18.40 5.97 -21.63
N ASP A 64 17.50 5.42 -22.43
CA ASP A 64 16.37 6.18 -22.98
C ASP A 64 15.43 6.67 -21.86
N LYS A 65 15.22 5.84 -20.81
CA LYS A 65 14.47 6.24 -19.61
C LYS A 65 15.14 7.41 -18.89
N TYR A 66 16.44 7.31 -18.59
CA TYR A 66 17.16 8.39 -17.90
C TYR A 66 17.26 9.67 -18.73
N LEU A 67 17.39 9.57 -20.05
CA LEU A 67 17.35 10.74 -20.93
C LEU A 67 15.98 11.44 -20.91
N ALA A 68 14.88 10.68 -20.92
CA ALA A 68 13.55 11.24 -20.81
C ALA A 68 13.35 11.92 -19.45
N GLU A 69 13.78 11.26 -18.37
CA GLU A 69 13.72 11.83 -17.01
C GLU A 69 14.55 13.11 -16.91
N LEU A 70 15.79 13.13 -17.39
CA LEU A 70 16.61 14.34 -17.44
C LEU A 70 15.94 15.47 -18.22
N SER A 71 15.31 15.17 -19.37
CA SER A 71 14.60 16.19 -20.15
C SER A 71 13.38 16.76 -19.40
N GLN A 72 12.69 15.92 -18.61
CA GLN A 72 11.60 16.35 -17.76
C GLN A 72 12.10 17.24 -16.61
N TRP A 73 13.23 16.88 -15.99
CA TRP A 73 13.84 17.73 -14.97
C TRP A 73 14.29 19.08 -15.55
N GLU A 74 14.84 19.08 -16.77
CA GLU A 74 15.24 20.31 -17.46
C GLU A 74 14.03 21.19 -17.79
N SER A 75 12.92 20.63 -18.28
CA SER A 75 11.70 21.40 -18.56
C SER A 75 11.10 21.99 -17.28
N LEU A 76 10.97 21.18 -16.22
CA LEU A 76 10.46 21.67 -14.93
C LEU A 76 11.35 22.80 -14.40
N SER A 77 12.68 22.62 -14.44
CA SER A 77 13.61 23.66 -13.99
C SER A 77 13.56 24.94 -14.83
N SER A 78 13.24 24.83 -16.12
CA SER A 78 13.09 25.97 -17.03
C SER A 78 11.76 26.69 -16.81
N ASP A 79 10.68 25.95 -16.51
CA ASP A 79 9.37 26.49 -16.16
C ASP A 79 9.40 27.21 -14.80
N LEU A 80 10.34 26.84 -13.93
CA LEU A 80 10.64 27.49 -12.66
C LEU A 80 11.44 28.82 -12.79
N VAL A 81 11.63 29.36 -14.01
CA VAL A 81 12.30 30.67 -14.25
C VAL A 81 11.28 31.83 -14.21
N PRO A 82 11.64 33.01 -13.65
CA PRO A 82 10.76 33.77 -12.76
C PRO A 82 9.55 34.46 -13.39
N VAL A 83 8.48 34.50 -12.58
CA VAL A 83 7.31 35.39 -12.67
C VAL A 83 7.71 36.79 -13.14
N PRO A 84 7.01 37.39 -14.13
CA PRO A 84 7.33 38.71 -14.63
C PRO A 84 7.21 39.73 -13.50
N THR A 85 8.30 40.47 -13.27
CA THR A 85 8.29 41.67 -12.45
C THR A 85 7.21 42.62 -12.99
N PRO A 86 6.27 43.12 -12.16
CA PRO A 86 5.21 43.97 -12.64
C PRO A 86 5.78 45.24 -13.29
N SER A 87 5.43 45.40 -14.56
CA SER A 87 5.74 46.55 -15.41
C SER A 87 5.37 47.86 -14.72
N ALA A 88 6.34 48.78 -14.68
CA ALA A 88 6.21 50.12 -14.14
C ALA A 88 5.07 50.93 -14.80
N ALA A 89 4.28 51.62 -13.97
CA ALA A 89 3.47 52.76 -14.36
C ALA A 89 4.34 54.06 -14.38
N PRO A 90 3.98 55.09 -15.17
CA PRO A 90 4.87 56.20 -15.46
C PRO A 90 4.92 57.19 -14.30
N SER A 91 6.10 57.36 -13.69
CA SER A 91 6.36 58.49 -12.79
C SER A 91 7.68 59.16 -13.17
N VAL A 92 7.51 60.41 -13.58
CA VAL A 92 8.44 61.52 -13.83
C VAL A 92 9.88 61.33 -13.29
N ALA A 93 10.87 61.37 -14.19
CA ALA A 93 12.31 61.53 -13.95
C ALA A 93 12.66 62.95 -13.42
N PRO A 94 13.89 63.29 -12.93
CA PRO A 94 15.19 62.60 -13.06
C PRO A 94 15.96 62.43 -11.72
N SER A 95 16.94 61.53 -11.57
CA SER A 95 18.32 61.68 -12.06
C SER A 95 19.16 60.42 -11.75
N ALA A 96 20.35 60.37 -12.34
CA ALA A 96 21.17 59.23 -12.74
C ALA A 96 21.77 58.27 -11.69
N THR A 97 22.30 57.16 -12.25
CA THR A 97 23.40 56.23 -11.84
C THR A 97 23.05 54.93 -11.07
N PRO A 98 23.79 53.81 -11.28
CA PRO A 98 23.23 52.46 -11.47
C PRO A 98 23.45 51.49 -10.28
N LEU A 99 22.61 50.45 -10.28
CA LEU A 99 22.64 49.13 -9.59
C LEU A 99 24.01 48.67 -9.01
N PRO A 100 24.06 47.90 -7.88
CA PRO A 100 23.60 46.50 -7.96
C PRO A 100 22.96 45.87 -6.70
N VAL A 101 22.01 44.96 -7.00
CA VAL A 101 21.72 43.67 -6.33
C VAL A 101 21.83 43.57 -4.79
N THR A 102 20.75 43.88 -4.09
CA THR A 102 20.42 43.22 -2.81
C THR A 102 18.90 43.13 -2.64
N ALA A 103 18.24 42.33 -3.48
CA ALA A 103 16.84 41.95 -3.29
C ALA A 103 16.64 40.42 -3.24
N SER A 104 17.70 39.62 -3.39
CA SER A 104 17.59 38.15 -3.39
C SER A 104 17.41 37.53 -2.01
N VAL A 105 17.59 38.26 -0.91
CA VAL A 105 17.42 37.70 0.45
C VAL A 105 15.96 37.83 0.93
N ALA A 106 15.24 38.86 0.49
CA ALA A 106 13.86 39.08 0.92
C ALA A 106 12.85 38.10 0.29
N THR A 107 13.10 37.64 -0.93
CA THR A 107 12.20 36.70 -1.64
C THR A 107 12.38 35.26 -1.17
N ILE A 108 13.62 34.80 -0.95
CA ILE A 108 13.89 33.46 -0.38
C ILE A 108 13.25 33.34 1.01
N SER A 109 13.25 34.43 1.78
CA SER A 109 12.65 34.46 3.12
C SER A 109 11.13 34.27 3.12
N ALA A 110 10.42 34.67 2.06
CA ALA A 110 8.97 34.50 1.95
C ALA A 110 8.59 33.13 1.36
N ASP A 111 9.40 32.61 0.43
CA ASP A 111 9.19 31.30 -0.17
C ASP A 111 9.52 30.15 0.81
N HIS A 112 10.53 30.35 1.67
CA HIS A 112 10.86 29.40 2.75
C HIS A 112 9.74 29.33 3.80
N THR A 113 9.11 30.45 4.14
CA THR A 113 7.98 30.45 5.09
C THR A 113 6.76 29.71 4.55
N VAL A 114 6.47 29.81 3.25
CA VAL A 114 5.35 29.06 2.64
C VAL A 114 5.63 27.55 2.62
N LEU A 115 6.88 27.15 2.38
CA LEU A 115 7.28 25.73 2.46
C LEU A 115 7.17 25.20 3.89
N ASP A 116 7.64 25.96 4.88
CA ASP A 116 7.53 25.60 6.30
C ASP A 116 6.05 25.47 6.72
N ASP A 117 5.18 26.37 6.26
CA ASP A 117 3.74 26.31 6.53
C ASP A 117 3.09 25.07 5.90
N LEU A 118 3.45 24.71 4.65
CA LEU A 118 2.96 23.50 3.99
C LEU A 118 3.46 22.22 4.65
N ILE A 119 4.70 22.22 5.15
CA ILE A 119 5.25 21.10 5.93
C ILE A 119 4.48 20.97 7.24
N ALA A 120 4.26 22.06 7.96
CA ALA A 120 3.50 22.06 9.20
C ALA A 120 2.05 21.58 8.98
N GLU A 121 1.40 21.99 7.89
CA GLU A 121 0.06 21.50 7.54
C GLU A 121 0.06 19.99 7.22
N ALA A 122 1.07 19.51 6.49
CA ALA A 122 1.22 18.09 6.19
C ALA A 122 1.46 17.25 7.47
N GLU A 123 2.20 17.78 8.44
CA GLU A 123 2.40 17.14 9.74
C GLU A 123 1.09 17.02 10.52
N VAL A 124 0.29 18.10 10.58
CA VAL A 124 -1.03 18.09 11.23
C VAL A 124 -1.99 17.09 10.55
N GLN A 125 -2.03 17.06 9.22
CA GLN A 125 -2.83 16.07 8.49
C GLN A 125 -2.33 14.64 8.78
N GLY A 126 -1.03 14.44 8.91
CA GLY A 126 -0.42 13.17 9.30
C GLY A 126 -0.91 12.69 10.67
N GLU A 127 -1.01 13.59 11.66
CA GLU A 127 -1.54 13.25 12.99
C GLU A 127 -3.02 12.85 12.93
N ILE A 128 -3.83 13.52 12.11
CA ILE A 128 -5.25 13.19 11.92
C ILE A 128 -5.39 11.79 11.29
N PHE A 129 -4.64 11.50 10.23
CA PHE A 129 -4.67 10.18 9.59
C PHE A 129 -4.18 9.09 10.54
N LYS A 130 -3.15 9.36 11.34
CA LYS A 130 -2.67 8.43 12.35
C LYS A 130 -3.76 8.13 13.38
N LYS A 131 -4.47 9.14 13.88
CA LYS A 131 -5.56 8.94 14.84
C LYS A 131 -6.75 8.19 14.24
N ALA A 132 -7.09 8.49 12.98
CA ALA A 132 -8.14 7.77 12.26
C ALA A 132 -7.77 6.29 12.06
N SER A 133 -6.50 5.99 11.73
CA SER A 133 -6.00 4.62 11.62
C SER A 133 -6.11 3.87 12.94
N GLU A 134 -5.67 4.49 14.05
CA GLU A 134 -5.76 3.90 15.39
C GLU A 134 -7.20 3.54 15.76
N MET A 135 -8.16 4.43 15.49
CA MET A 135 -9.58 4.14 15.71
C MET A 135 -10.09 2.97 14.85
N CYS A 136 -9.64 2.85 13.60
CA CYS A 136 -10.00 1.72 12.74
C CYS A 136 -9.44 0.40 13.28
N ASP A 137 -8.23 0.42 13.83
CA ASP A 137 -7.60 -0.76 14.46
C ASP A 137 -8.37 -1.18 15.73
N GLU A 138 -8.72 -0.21 16.59
CA GLU A 138 -9.55 -0.45 17.79
C GLU A 138 -10.92 -1.07 17.44
N ILE A 139 -11.60 -0.54 16.42
CA ILE A 139 -12.88 -1.08 15.95
C ILE A 139 -12.71 -2.50 15.41
N THR A 140 -11.62 -2.76 14.68
CA THR A 140 -11.32 -4.08 14.14
C THR A 140 -11.09 -5.10 15.25
N GLU A 141 -10.32 -4.72 16.28
CA GLU A 141 -10.11 -5.54 17.47
C GLU A 141 -11.42 -5.86 18.18
N PHE A 142 -12.25 -4.85 18.43
CA PHE A 142 -13.58 -5.04 19.04
C PHE A 142 -14.47 -5.99 18.23
N CYS A 143 -14.52 -5.83 16.90
CA CYS A 143 -15.28 -6.72 16.03
C CYS A 143 -14.75 -8.16 16.07
N ASN A 144 -13.44 -8.35 16.08
CA ASN A 144 -12.81 -9.67 16.16
C ASN A 144 -13.16 -10.38 17.48
N GLU A 145 -13.08 -9.68 18.61
CA GLU A 145 -13.46 -10.23 19.92
C GLU A 145 -14.94 -10.62 19.96
N TYR A 146 -15.80 -9.73 19.45
CA TYR A 146 -17.23 -9.97 19.39
C TYR A 146 -17.59 -11.17 18.49
N GLU A 147 -16.97 -11.26 17.30
CA GLU A 147 -17.15 -12.40 16.40
C GLU A 147 -16.68 -13.70 17.04
N ALA A 148 -15.50 -13.70 17.67
CA ALA A 148 -14.97 -14.86 18.36
C ALA A 148 -15.92 -15.35 19.48
N ALA A 149 -16.52 -14.44 20.24
CA ALA A 149 -17.50 -14.77 21.28
C ALA A 149 -18.77 -15.41 20.70
N ILE A 150 -19.26 -14.92 19.55
CA ILE A 150 -20.41 -15.54 18.86
C ILE A 150 -20.04 -16.93 18.35
N VAL A 151 -18.88 -17.07 17.71
CA VAL A 151 -18.41 -18.36 17.18
C VAL A 151 -18.25 -19.38 18.31
N ASP A 152 -17.69 -18.98 19.45
CA ASP A 152 -17.62 -19.84 20.64
C ASP A 152 -19.02 -20.24 21.15
N ALA A 153 -19.94 -19.28 21.26
CA ALA A 153 -21.32 -19.56 21.65
C ALA A 153 -22.04 -20.52 20.69
N VAL A 154 -21.78 -20.43 19.38
CA VAL A 154 -22.37 -21.32 18.37
C VAL A 154 -21.72 -22.71 18.41
N THR A 155 -20.41 -22.79 18.59
CA THR A 155 -19.69 -24.07 18.60
C THR A 155 -19.86 -24.86 19.90
N THR A 156 -20.16 -24.18 21.02
CA THR A 156 -20.53 -24.81 22.28
C THR A 156 -21.96 -25.37 22.28
N LEU A 157 -22.79 -25.03 21.29
CA LEU A 157 -24.10 -25.66 21.15
C LEU A 157 -23.93 -27.15 20.82
N PRO A 158 -24.66 -28.05 21.51
CA PRO A 158 -24.68 -29.46 21.15
C PRO A 158 -25.03 -29.60 19.67
N ALA A 159 -24.36 -30.50 18.94
CA ALA A 159 -24.61 -30.72 17.52
C ALA A 159 -26.12 -30.81 17.28
N TRP A 160 -26.66 -29.77 16.63
CA TRP A 160 -28.07 -29.73 16.27
C TRP A 160 -28.23 -30.97 15.38
N GLY A 161 -29.11 -31.89 15.78
CA GLY A 161 -29.34 -33.13 15.05
C GLY A 161 -29.81 -32.84 13.62
N ASN A 162 -30.44 -33.80 12.95
CA ASN A 162 -30.93 -33.57 11.59
C ASN A 162 -31.80 -32.28 11.54
N PRO A 163 -31.41 -31.25 10.75
CA PRO A 163 -32.11 -29.96 10.76
C PRO A 163 -33.62 -30.08 10.45
N ARG A 164 -34.00 -31.09 9.67
CA ARG A 164 -35.41 -31.38 9.36
C ARG A 164 -36.19 -31.88 10.56
N GLU A 165 -35.56 -32.60 11.48
CA GLU A 165 -36.19 -33.09 12.72
C GLU A 165 -36.37 -31.95 13.71
N LEU A 166 -35.40 -31.04 13.79
CA LEU A 166 -35.50 -29.87 14.64
C LEU A 166 -36.60 -28.90 14.17
N MET A 167 -36.70 -28.63 12.85
CA MET A 167 -37.80 -27.83 12.32
C MET A 167 -39.17 -28.48 12.54
N LYS A 168 -39.27 -29.82 12.42
CA LYS A 168 -40.51 -30.54 12.76
C LYS A 168 -40.85 -30.38 14.24
N SER A 169 -39.86 -30.47 15.14
CA SER A 169 -40.05 -30.28 16.59
C SER A 169 -40.54 -28.87 16.92
N LEU A 170 -39.90 -27.83 16.38
CA LEU A 170 -40.27 -26.43 16.61
C LEU A 170 -41.64 -26.09 16.02
N CYS A 171 -41.97 -26.59 14.83
CA CYS A 171 -43.30 -26.39 14.22
C CYS A 171 -44.41 -27.19 14.90
N SER A 172 -44.07 -28.24 15.67
CA SER A 172 -45.05 -29.02 16.44
C SER A 172 -45.24 -28.49 17.87
N GLN A 173 -44.42 -27.53 18.32
CA GLN A 173 -44.43 -27.01 19.70
C GLN A 173 -45.48 -25.91 19.92
N ASP A 174 -46.11 -25.43 18.85
CA ASP A 174 -47.13 -24.36 18.88
C ASP A 174 -48.52 -24.87 19.32
N GLU A 175 -48.71 -26.18 19.44
CA GLU A 175 -49.98 -26.77 19.89
C GLU A 175 -50.08 -26.87 21.44
N GLN A 176 -48.99 -26.61 22.18
CA GLN A 176 -48.98 -26.68 23.66
C GLN A 176 -48.92 -25.31 24.36
N ALA A 177 -48.90 -24.20 23.62
CA ALA A 177 -48.84 -22.85 24.16
C ALA A 177 -50.21 -22.17 24.28
N THR A 178 -51.24 -22.87 24.79
CA THR A 178 -52.56 -22.29 25.09
C THR A 178 -52.68 -21.81 26.55
N VAL A 179 -51.60 -21.28 27.15
CA VAL A 179 -51.66 -20.50 28.40
C VAL A 179 -50.66 -19.34 28.34
N LEU A 180 -51.20 -18.15 28.07
CA LEU A 180 -50.60 -16.80 28.01
C LEU A 180 -49.90 -16.35 29.34
N PRO A 181 -49.16 -15.20 29.41
CA PRO A 181 -49.31 -14.01 28.55
C PRO A 181 -48.06 -13.31 27.97
N ALA A 182 -48.34 -12.64 26.85
CA ALA A 182 -47.78 -11.37 26.37
C ALA A 182 -46.25 -11.27 26.24
N ARG A 183 -45.73 -11.79 25.12
CA ARG A 183 -44.43 -11.41 24.59
C ARG A 183 -44.55 -9.97 24.05
N GLY A 184 -44.02 -8.99 24.79
CA GLY A 184 -44.04 -7.58 24.43
C GLY A 184 -43.45 -7.31 23.04
N ASP A 185 -44.02 -6.35 22.33
CA ASP A 185 -43.67 -6.00 20.96
C ASP A 185 -42.21 -5.49 20.90
N PRO A 186 -41.31 -6.13 20.13
CA PRO A 186 -39.91 -5.72 20.03
C PRO A 186 -39.71 -4.30 19.50
N ARG A 187 -40.74 -3.68 18.90
CA ARG A 187 -40.69 -2.25 18.52
C ARG A 187 -40.63 -1.31 19.71
N GLU A 188 -41.20 -1.65 20.86
CA GLU A 188 -41.13 -0.80 22.06
C GLU A 188 -39.74 -0.78 22.68
N LEU A 189 -39.02 -1.90 22.63
CA LEU A 189 -37.64 -1.99 23.13
C LEU A 189 -36.68 -1.10 22.33
N MET A 190 -36.91 -0.97 21.02
CA MET A 190 -36.12 -0.10 20.15
C MET A 190 -36.41 1.39 20.38
N ASN A 191 -37.64 1.74 20.79
CA ASN A 191 -38.02 3.11 21.14
C ASN A 191 -37.39 3.56 22.46
N LEU A 192 -37.18 2.66 23.42
CA LEU A 192 -36.49 2.96 24.69
C LEU A 192 -35.00 3.27 24.50
N LEU A 193 -34.35 2.66 23.49
CA LEU A 193 -32.95 2.91 23.15
C LEU A 193 -32.75 4.20 22.33
N SER A 194 -33.84 4.80 21.83
CA SER A 194 -33.78 5.96 20.92
C SER A 194 -34.21 7.28 21.56
N SER A 195 -34.45 7.34 22.87
CA SER A 195 -34.86 8.60 23.53
C SER A 195 -33.64 9.37 24.07
N PRO A 196 -33.35 10.59 23.59
CA PRO A 196 -32.29 11.43 24.15
C PRO A 196 -32.78 12.05 25.47
N ALA A 197 -32.00 11.87 26.53
CA ALA A 197 -32.22 12.56 27.79
C ALA A 197 -31.94 14.07 27.62
N GLU A 198 -32.96 14.87 27.35
CA GLU A 198 -32.89 16.32 27.61
C GLU A 198 -32.94 16.56 29.12
N GLN A 199 -31.76 16.76 29.69
CA GLN A 199 -31.58 17.25 31.05
C GLN A 199 -31.69 18.78 31.03
N THR A 200 -32.90 19.32 31.21
CA THR A 200 -33.08 20.75 31.51
C THR A 200 -33.24 20.93 33.03
N ALA A 201 -32.33 21.72 33.61
CA ALA A 201 -32.23 22.03 35.03
C ALA A 201 -33.48 22.73 35.61
N PRO A 202 -33.79 22.55 36.91
CA PRO A 202 -34.85 23.29 37.57
C PRO A 202 -34.39 24.71 37.91
N GLY A 203 -35.04 25.71 37.32
CA GLY A 203 -35.01 27.09 37.76
C GLY A 203 -35.76 27.24 39.08
N ILE A 204 -35.07 27.78 40.09
CA ILE A 204 -35.61 28.16 41.40
C ILE A 204 -36.34 29.49 41.23
N ASN A 205 -37.63 29.53 41.59
CA ASN A 205 -38.34 30.74 42.00
C ASN A 205 -38.66 30.62 43.49
#